data_AF-A0A255UNF7-F1
#
_entry.id   AF-A0A255UNF7-F1
#
_cell.length_a   1.000
_cell.length_b   1.000
_cell.length_c   1.000
_cell.angle_alpha   90.00
_cell.angle_beta   90.00
_cell.angle_gamma   90.00
#
_symmetry.space_group_name_H-M   'P 1'
#
loop_
_entity.id
_entity.type
_entity.pdbx_description
1 polymer ?
#
loop_
_entity_poly.entity_id
_entity_poly.type
_entity_poly.pdbx_seq_one_letter_code
_entity_poly.pdbx_strand_id
1 'polypeptide(L)'
;MKYPKIGIRPTIDGRQGGVRESLEDKTMALAQAVADLISTNLKNGDGSPVECVIADSTIGRVAESAACAEKFEREGVGSTITVTSCWCYGSETMDMNPHYPKAVWGFNGTERPGAVYLAAVLAAHAQKGLPAFGIYGHDVQDLDDNTIPADVAEKILRFARAAQAVATMRGKSYLSMGNTCMGIAGSIVDADFFQDYLGMRTEYVDLVEILRRVDEGIYDPEEYKKAMAWTEKYCKANEGHDYNEEIGKAKTREQKDKDWEFTVKNMLIINDLMHGNPRLEELGFKEESLGHNAIAAGVQGQRQWTDYIPNFDFPESLMCTSFDWNGTREANVLATENDSLNGVAMLFGHLLTNKGVMFSDIRTYWSPEAVKRVTGKEATGLAAGGFIHLINSGATTLDATGAMTDAEGNPTMKHHWEMTQEDVEACLKATTWYPACRDYFRGGGYSSNFLTRGGMPMTMIRVNRVKGLGPVIQLAEGWSVDLDPEIHDILNKRTDKTWPTTWFVPRLDASRDAFKDVYSVMNNWGANHGAIAYGHIGADIITLASILRIPVCMHNVADDQVFRPSAWNAFGMDKEGADYRACQNFGPVYK
;
A
#
# COMPACT_ATOMS: atom_id res chain seq x y z
N MET A 1 -13.69 -3.53 12.27
CA MET A 1 -12.35 -3.85 12.84
C MET A 1 -11.98 -2.75 13.83
N LYS A 2 -11.24 -3.03 14.92
CA LYS A 2 -10.68 -1.96 15.78
C LYS A 2 -9.30 -1.58 15.24
N TYR A 3 -9.13 -0.32 14.83
CA TYR A 3 -7.85 0.17 14.31
C TYR A 3 -6.87 0.52 15.46
N PRO A 4 -5.55 0.42 15.22
CA PRO A 4 -4.56 0.87 16.20
C PRO A 4 -4.63 2.39 16.40
N LYS A 5 -4.28 2.84 17.60
CA LYS A 5 -4.23 4.27 17.96
C LYS A 5 -2.80 4.80 18.00
N ILE A 6 -2.63 6.10 17.89
CA ILE A 6 -1.33 6.78 18.08
C ILE A 6 -1.26 7.37 19.49
N GLY A 7 -0.24 6.97 20.26
CA GLY A 7 -0.03 7.46 21.62
C GLY A 7 0.77 8.77 21.65
N ILE A 8 0.24 9.82 22.26
CA ILE A 8 0.93 11.12 22.39
C ILE A 8 1.48 11.27 23.82
N ARG A 9 2.80 11.47 23.93
CA ARG A 9 3.55 11.50 25.19
C ARG A 9 4.06 12.93 25.49
N PRO A 10 3.31 13.76 26.24
CA PRO A 10 3.77 15.08 26.65
C PRO A 10 4.85 14.97 27.74
N THR A 11 6.12 15.18 27.39
CA THR A 11 7.23 15.14 28.37
C THR A 11 7.58 16.53 28.89
N ILE A 12 7.96 16.63 30.17
CA ILE A 12 8.17 17.92 30.87
C ILE A 12 9.40 17.88 31.80
N ASP A 13 9.93 19.05 32.21
CA ASP A 13 10.92 19.12 33.29
C ASP A 13 10.24 18.70 34.61
N GLY A 14 10.77 17.66 35.26
CA GLY A 14 10.20 17.12 36.50
C GLY A 14 10.37 18.02 37.74
N ARG A 15 11.09 19.14 37.66
CA ARG A 15 11.36 20.00 38.82
C ARG A 15 10.13 20.83 39.20
N GLN A 16 9.74 20.74 40.46
CA GLN A 16 8.66 21.52 41.06
C GLN A 16 9.18 22.86 41.63
N GLY A 17 8.28 23.73 42.06
CA GLY A 17 8.63 25.04 42.64
C GLY A 17 8.56 26.18 41.64
N GLY A 18 7.70 26.06 40.63
CA GLY A 18 7.37 27.11 39.65
C GLY A 18 7.90 26.87 38.24
N VAL A 19 8.62 25.77 37.98
CA VAL A 19 9.15 25.46 36.64
C VAL A 19 8.21 24.52 35.90
N ARG A 20 7.97 23.32 36.46
CA ARG A 20 7.00 22.38 35.88
C ARG A 20 5.63 23.01 35.76
N GLU A 21 5.17 23.65 36.84
CA GLU A 21 3.85 24.28 36.93
C GLU A 21 3.65 25.36 35.86
N SER A 22 4.72 26.04 35.42
CA SER A 22 4.65 27.03 34.34
C SER A 22 4.58 26.44 32.92
N LEU A 23 4.75 25.12 32.77
CA LEU A 23 4.91 24.44 31.49
C LEU A 23 3.84 23.36 31.24
N GLU A 24 3.06 22.97 32.25
CA GLU A 24 1.99 21.96 32.14
C GLU A 24 1.04 22.27 30.98
N ASP A 25 0.45 23.46 30.99
CA ASP A 25 -0.54 23.87 29.99
C ASP A 25 0.04 23.91 28.58
N LYS A 26 1.25 24.48 28.42
CA LYS A 26 1.95 24.53 27.12
C LYS A 26 2.24 23.12 26.60
N THR A 27 2.76 22.24 27.46
CA THR A 27 3.16 20.88 27.06
C THR A 27 1.93 20.06 26.65
N MET A 28 0.84 20.16 27.39
CA MET A 28 -0.43 19.51 27.05
C MET A 28 -1.08 20.10 25.81
N ALA A 29 -1.00 21.43 25.60
CA ALA A 29 -1.49 22.08 24.39
C ALA A 29 -0.77 21.56 23.12
N LEU A 30 0.55 21.35 23.18
CA LEU A 30 1.29 20.74 22.07
C LEU A 30 0.83 19.30 21.81
N ALA A 31 0.59 18.50 22.85
CA ALA A 31 0.08 17.15 22.68
C ALA A 31 -1.31 17.12 22.03
N GLN A 32 -2.20 18.04 22.45
CA GLN A 32 -3.52 18.18 21.84
C GLN A 32 -3.42 18.62 20.38
N ALA A 33 -2.56 19.61 20.07
CA ALA A 33 -2.37 20.08 18.70
C ALA A 33 -1.88 18.95 17.76
N VAL A 34 -0.99 18.07 18.23
CA VAL A 34 -0.55 16.90 17.44
C VAL A 34 -1.69 15.89 17.25
N ALA A 35 -2.46 15.61 18.31
CA ALA A 35 -3.62 14.72 18.21
C ALA A 35 -4.67 15.24 17.21
N ASP A 36 -4.93 16.55 17.24
CA ASP A 36 -5.88 17.22 16.35
C ASP A 36 -5.38 17.23 14.90
N LEU A 37 -4.09 17.53 14.69
CA LEU A 37 -3.45 17.50 13.37
C LEU A 37 -3.60 16.11 12.74
N ILE A 38 -3.29 15.04 13.49
CA ILE A 38 -3.39 13.67 12.99
C ILE A 38 -4.83 13.30 12.70
N SER A 39 -5.73 13.49 13.66
CA SER A 39 -7.13 13.04 13.55
C SER A 39 -7.89 13.80 12.45
N THR A 40 -7.49 15.04 12.14
CA THR A 40 -8.12 15.84 11.08
C THR A 40 -7.62 15.47 9.69
N ASN A 41 -6.36 15.03 9.56
CA ASN A 41 -5.70 14.84 8.25
C ASN A 41 -5.54 13.38 7.84
N LEU A 42 -5.58 12.43 8.77
CA LEU A 42 -5.38 11.01 8.49
C LEU A 42 -6.64 10.19 8.79
N LYS A 43 -6.93 9.25 7.90
CA LYS A 43 -8.04 8.30 8.00
C LYS A 43 -7.52 6.86 7.94
N ASN A 44 -8.24 5.96 8.59
CA ASN A 44 -8.10 4.52 8.44
C ASN A 44 -8.74 4.03 7.13
N GLY A 45 -8.57 2.74 6.83
CA GLY A 45 -9.11 2.10 5.62
C GLY A 45 -10.62 2.25 5.44
N ASP A 46 -11.40 2.25 6.53
CA ASP A 46 -12.85 2.46 6.52
C ASP A 46 -13.26 3.94 6.40
N GLY A 47 -12.31 4.87 6.33
CA GLY A 47 -12.55 6.31 6.27
C GLY A 47 -12.74 7.00 7.63
N SER A 48 -12.71 6.25 8.73
CA SER A 48 -12.73 6.82 10.09
C SER A 48 -11.43 7.59 10.37
N PRO A 49 -11.47 8.70 11.14
CA PRO A 49 -10.27 9.39 11.59
C PRO A 49 -9.30 8.48 12.35
N VAL A 50 -7.98 8.70 12.18
CA VAL A 50 -6.98 8.04 13.04
C VAL A 50 -7.11 8.57 14.46
N GLU A 51 -7.35 7.68 15.42
CA GLU A 51 -7.51 8.05 16.83
C GLU A 51 -6.17 8.23 17.54
N CYS A 52 -6.09 9.24 18.41
CA CYS A 52 -4.95 9.48 19.29
C CYS A 52 -5.29 9.25 20.76
N VAL A 53 -4.31 8.82 21.56
CA VAL A 53 -4.42 8.67 23.02
C VAL A 53 -3.34 9.50 23.68
N ILE A 54 -3.71 10.52 24.43
CA ILE A 54 -2.76 11.35 25.19
C ILE A 54 -2.53 10.71 26.57
N ALA A 55 -1.30 10.78 27.10
CA ALA A 55 -1.03 10.40 28.49
C ALA A 55 -1.91 11.20 29.49
N ASP A 56 -2.27 10.59 30.63
CA ASP A 56 -3.15 11.24 31.63
C ASP A 56 -2.49 12.45 32.33
N SER A 57 -1.16 12.51 32.30
CA SER A 57 -0.36 13.59 32.87
C SER A 57 0.87 13.84 32.01
N THR A 58 1.52 14.98 32.20
CA THR A 58 2.85 15.23 31.67
C THR A 58 3.88 14.29 32.31
N ILE A 59 4.92 13.94 31.56
CA ILE A 59 5.90 12.92 31.92
C ILE A 59 7.23 13.59 32.24
N GLY A 60 7.53 13.75 33.53
CA GLY A 60 8.81 14.27 34.04
C GLY A 60 9.69 13.23 34.71
N ARG A 61 9.13 12.08 35.11
CA ARG A 61 9.85 10.96 35.76
C ARG A 61 9.37 9.60 35.26
N VAL A 62 10.14 8.56 35.57
CA VAL A 62 9.90 7.16 35.18
C VAL A 62 8.51 6.66 35.59
N ALA A 63 7.99 7.05 36.76
CA ALA A 63 6.67 6.60 37.22
C ALA A 63 5.52 7.04 36.29
N GLU A 64 5.57 8.28 35.79
CA GLU A 64 4.60 8.82 34.84
C GLU A 64 4.76 8.15 33.46
N SER A 65 6.01 7.87 33.05
CA SER A 65 6.29 7.12 31.82
C SER A 65 5.70 5.71 31.88
N ALA A 66 5.81 5.03 33.03
CA ALA A 66 5.24 3.70 33.24
C ALA A 66 3.71 3.72 33.22
N ALA A 67 3.07 4.69 33.87
CA ALA A 67 1.61 4.86 33.84
C ALA A 67 1.10 5.14 32.41
N CYS A 68 1.82 5.97 31.65
CA CYS A 68 1.53 6.21 30.23
C CYS A 68 1.60 4.91 29.41
N ALA A 69 2.63 4.08 29.61
CA ALA A 69 2.77 2.81 28.92
C ALA A 69 1.62 1.84 29.25
N GLU A 70 1.23 1.73 30.51
CA GLU A 70 0.10 0.88 30.95
C GLU A 70 -1.22 1.32 30.29
N LYS A 71 -1.48 2.63 30.24
CA LYS A 71 -2.64 3.18 29.51
C LYS A 71 -2.60 2.80 28.03
N PHE A 72 -1.46 3.01 27.39
CA PHE A 72 -1.30 2.79 25.95
C PHE A 72 -1.48 1.33 25.55
N GLU A 73 -0.99 0.39 26.36
CA GLU A 73 -1.20 -1.04 26.16
C GLU A 73 -2.70 -1.39 26.22
N ARG A 74 -3.42 -0.89 27.24
CA ARG A 74 -4.87 -1.11 27.38
C ARG A 74 -5.70 -0.48 26.25
N GLU A 75 -5.28 0.67 25.74
CA GLU A 75 -6.02 1.42 24.70
C GLU A 75 -5.78 0.89 23.28
N GLY A 76 -4.81 -0.01 23.08
CA GLY A 76 -4.46 -0.54 21.76
C GLY A 76 -3.61 0.42 20.94
N VAL A 77 -2.70 1.14 21.58
CA VAL A 77 -1.72 2.00 20.90
C VAL A 77 -0.73 1.14 20.11
N GLY A 78 -0.45 1.55 18.87
CA GLY A 78 0.49 0.87 17.98
C GLY A 78 1.79 1.63 17.71
N SER A 79 1.83 2.93 18.00
CA SER A 79 2.98 3.82 17.81
C SER A 79 2.93 5.02 18.74
N THR A 80 4.06 5.71 18.93
CA THR A 80 4.11 6.85 19.85
C THR A 80 4.77 8.10 19.25
N ILE A 81 4.26 9.28 19.64
CA ILE A 81 4.88 10.57 19.38
C ILE A 81 5.10 11.26 20.73
N THR A 82 6.36 11.51 21.08
CA THR A 82 6.72 12.29 22.26
C THR A 82 6.83 13.76 21.88
N VAL A 83 6.25 14.66 22.68
CA VAL A 83 6.27 16.11 22.44
C VAL A 83 6.75 16.85 23.68
N THR A 84 7.49 17.94 23.48
CA THR A 84 7.83 18.85 24.59
C THR A 84 8.16 20.26 24.10
N SER A 85 7.96 21.23 24.99
CA SER A 85 8.45 22.60 24.86
C SER A 85 9.73 22.89 25.67
N CYS A 86 10.27 21.92 26.43
CA CYS A 86 11.31 22.19 27.41
C CYS A 86 12.36 21.07 27.54
N TRP A 87 13.32 21.27 28.44
CA TRP A 87 14.22 20.21 28.86
C TRP A 87 13.45 19.13 29.63
N CYS A 88 13.73 17.85 29.35
CA CYS A 88 13.24 16.73 30.15
C CYS A 88 14.39 15.73 30.39
N TYR A 89 14.20 14.78 31.29
CA TYR A 89 15.27 13.89 31.74
C TYR A 89 15.49 12.69 30.79
N GLY A 90 15.83 12.97 29.53
CA GLY A 90 16.31 12.00 28.52
C GLY A 90 15.80 10.57 28.66
N SER A 91 16.66 9.67 29.15
CA SER A 91 16.33 8.24 29.29
C SER A 91 15.30 7.89 30.36
N GLU A 92 15.01 8.79 31.31
CA GLU A 92 13.95 8.58 32.31
C GLU A 92 12.54 8.74 31.69
N THR A 93 12.43 9.54 30.62
CA THR A 93 11.14 9.90 30.00
C THR A 93 10.94 9.28 28.61
N MET A 94 11.96 8.64 28.03
CA MET A 94 11.87 8.01 26.71
C MET A 94 10.87 6.84 26.68
N ASP A 95 10.31 6.55 25.50
CA ASP A 95 9.52 5.35 25.29
C ASP A 95 10.44 4.14 25.06
N MET A 96 10.31 3.14 25.94
CA MET A 96 11.13 1.94 25.96
C MET A 96 10.49 0.74 25.26
N ASN A 97 9.29 0.86 24.67
CA ASN A 97 8.65 -0.23 23.95
C ASN A 97 9.55 -0.68 22.78
N PRO A 98 9.93 -1.96 22.62
CA PRO A 98 10.85 -2.35 21.57
C PRO A 98 10.24 -2.34 20.15
N HIS A 99 8.92 -2.53 20.04
CA HIS A 99 8.25 -2.77 18.75
C HIS A 99 7.52 -1.56 18.18
N TYR A 100 7.14 -0.58 19.01
CA TYR A 100 6.44 0.60 18.51
C TYR A 100 7.33 1.44 17.57
N PRO A 101 6.82 1.91 16.42
CA PRO A 101 7.38 3.07 15.75
C PRO A 101 7.29 4.29 16.69
N LYS A 102 8.36 5.10 16.75
CA LYS A 102 8.44 6.24 17.68
C LYS A 102 8.94 7.50 16.99
N ALA A 103 8.34 8.63 17.31
CA ALA A 103 8.85 9.94 16.95
C ALA A 103 8.96 10.85 18.19
N VAL A 104 9.83 11.84 18.10
CA VAL A 104 9.99 12.89 19.11
C VAL A 104 9.97 14.25 18.40
N TRP A 105 9.06 15.12 18.81
CA TRP A 105 9.04 16.53 18.43
C TRP A 105 9.49 17.41 19.59
N GLY A 106 10.59 18.13 19.38
CA GLY A 106 11.04 19.18 20.29
C GLY A 106 10.68 20.54 19.71
N PHE A 107 9.90 21.33 20.46
CA PHE A 107 9.60 22.72 20.12
C PHE A 107 10.89 23.53 19.94
N ASN A 108 10.99 24.28 18.84
CA ASN A 108 12.12 25.15 18.55
C ASN A 108 11.92 26.52 19.21
N GLY A 109 11.97 26.56 20.54
CA GLY A 109 11.89 27.80 21.33
C GLY A 109 13.21 28.09 22.05
N THR A 110 13.37 29.31 22.56
CA THR A 110 14.61 29.74 23.23
C THR A 110 14.51 29.73 24.75
N GLU A 111 13.36 30.15 25.27
CA GLU A 111 13.05 30.32 26.69
C GLU A 111 13.07 28.99 27.42
N ARG A 112 12.72 27.92 26.71
CA ARG A 112 12.70 26.55 27.19
C ARG A 112 13.26 25.63 26.10
N PRO A 113 14.27 24.80 26.42
CA PRO A 113 15.11 24.19 25.39
C PRO A 113 14.54 22.84 24.90
N GLY A 114 13.36 22.85 24.27
CA GLY A 114 12.71 21.65 23.73
C GLY A 114 13.56 20.87 22.71
N ALA A 115 14.26 21.59 21.83
CA ALA A 115 15.20 20.99 20.88
C ALA A 115 16.43 20.33 21.55
N VAL A 116 16.83 20.80 22.74
CA VAL A 116 17.93 20.19 23.50
C VAL A 116 17.48 18.84 24.08
N TYR A 117 16.24 18.74 24.58
CA TYR A 117 15.67 17.44 24.94
C TYR A 117 15.60 16.51 23.75
N LEU A 118 15.12 16.98 22.60
CA LEU A 118 15.04 16.20 21.36
C LEU A 118 16.38 15.54 21.02
N ALA A 119 17.47 16.32 20.97
CA ALA A 119 18.79 15.79 20.68
C ALA A 119 19.25 14.76 21.75
N ALA A 120 19.04 15.07 23.03
CA ALA A 120 19.45 14.20 24.13
C ALA A 120 18.68 12.86 24.16
N VAL A 121 17.36 12.88 23.94
CA VAL A 121 16.54 11.66 23.97
C VAL A 121 16.77 10.81 22.71
N LEU A 122 16.99 11.42 21.54
CA LEU A 122 17.37 10.68 20.33
C LEU A 122 18.74 10.00 20.47
N ALA A 123 19.70 10.65 21.15
CA ALA A 123 20.96 10.02 21.51
C ALA A 123 20.75 8.81 22.44
N ALA A 124 19.86 8.92 23.43
CA ALA A 124 19.50 7.79 24.30
C ALA A 124 18.83 6.63 23.53
N HIS A 125 17.91 6.95 22.60
CA HIS A 125 17.29 5.99 21.69
C HIS A 125 18.33 5.23 20.86
N ALA A 126 19.28 5.95 20.24
CA ALA A 126 20.36 5.34 19.48
C ALA A 126 21.27 4.47 20.37
N GLN A 127 21.69 4.97 21.53
CA GLN A 127 22.55 4.24 22.47
C GLN A 127 21.90 2.95 22.99
N LYS A 128 20.56 2.91 23.12
CA LYS A 128 19.82 1.74 23.59
C LYS A 128 19.33 0.82 22.46
N GLY A 129 19.60 1.15 21.20
CA GLY A 129 19.14 0.35 20.07
C GLY A 129 17.62 0.40 19.85
N LEU A 130 16.97 1.52 20.19
CA LEU A 130 15.54 1.74 20.03
C LEU A 130 15.29 2.91 19.07
N PRO A 131 15.37 2.71 17.73
CA PRO A 131 15.30 3.81 16.78
C PRO A 131 14.04 4.67 16.93
N ALA A 132 14.22 5.99 16.88
CA ALA A 132 13.15 6.99 16.90
C ALA A 132 13.39 8.10 15.87
N PHE A 133 12.31 8.65 15.33
CA PHE A 133 12.33 9.78 14.40
C PHE A 133 12.47 11.10 15.15
N GLY A 134 13.30 12.00 14.61
CA GLY A 134 13.47 13.35 15.15
C GLY A 134 12.70 14.38 14.33
N ILE A 135 11.86 15.16 14.99
CA ILE A 135 11.08 16.23 14.37
C ILE A 135 11.52 17.54 15.01
N TYR A 136 12.11 18.41 14.19
CA TYR A 136 12.63 19.72 14.55
C TYR A 136 12.21 20.71 13.46
N GLY A 137 11.58 21.81 13.87
CA GLY A 137 11.15 22.88 12.98
C GLY A 137 12.31 23.80 12.61
N HIS A 138 12.30 24.33 11.38
CA HIS A 138 13.39 25.20 10.90
C HIS A 138 13.46 26.52 11.66
N ASP A 139 12.30 27.15 11.89
CA ASP A 139 12.21 28.49 12.45
C ASP A 139 11.94 28.45 13.96
N VAL A 140 12.50 29.44 14.66
CA VAL A 140 12.26 29.64 16.09
C VAL A 140 10.82 30.13 16.29
N GLN A 141 10.11 29.54 17.26
CA GLN A 141 8.75 29.93 17.66
C GLN A 141 8.74 30.56 19.05
N ASP A 142 7.86 31.55 19.25
CA ASP A 142 7.63 32.19 20.55
C ASP A 142 6.94 31.22 21.52
N LEU A 143 7.23 31.30 22.82
CA LEU A 143 6.77 30.31 23.80
C LEU A 143 5.24 30.15 23.87
N ASP A 144 4.46 31.20 23.58
CA ASP A 144 3.00 31.17 23.57
C ASP A 144 2.41 30.68 22.23
N ASP A 145 3.22 30.53 21.18
CA ASP A 145 2.78 30.02 19.88
C ASP A 145 2.56 28.49 19.91
N ASN A 146 1.29 28.08 19.86
CA ASN A 146 0.88 26.68 19.83
C ASN A 146 0.64 26.14 18.41
N THR A 147 0.92 26.92 17.38
CA THR A 147 0.77 26.46 15.99
C THR A 147 1.85 25.42 15.66
N ILE A 148 1.48 24.45 14.82
CA ILE A 148 2.42 23.47 14.27
C ILE A 148 2.94 24.02 12.93
N PRO A 149 4.24 24.30 12.79
CA PRO A 149 4.82 24.72 11.51
C PRO A 149 4.60 23.70 10.40
N ALA A 150 4.57 24.15 9.14
CA ALA A 150 4.26 23.28 7.99
C ALA A 150 5.27 22.14 7.81
N ASP A 151 6.56 22.41 8.03
CA ASP A 151 7.64 21.41 7.97
C ASP A 151 7.60 20.40 9.13
N VAL A 152 7.10 20.82 10.29
CA VAL A 152 6.83 19.92 11.43
C VAL A 152 5.60 19.07 11.14
N ALA A 153 4.52 19.68 10.63
CA ALA A 153 3.29 18.99 10.28
C ALA A 153 3.52 17.91 9.22
N GLU A 154 4.32 18.21 8.19
CA GLU A 154 4.70 17.25 7.16
C GLU A 154 5.39 16.01 7.74
N LYS A 155 6.37 16.20 8.63
CA LYS A 155 7.10 15.09 9.28
C LYS A 155 6.21 14.29 10.22
N ILE A 156 5.34 14.96 10.99
CA ILE A 156 4.37 14.30 11.87
C ILE A 156 3.43 13.43 11.05
N LEU A 157 2.84 13.98 9.98
CA LEU A 157 1.87 13.27 9.15
C LEU A 157 2.52 12.11 8.38
N ARG A 158 3.74 12.29 7.83
CA ARG A 158 4.50 11.22 7.18
C ARG A 158 4.80 10.08 8.15
N PHE A 159 5.31 10.40 9.35
CA PHE A 159 5.56 9.41 10.38
C PHE A 159 4.27 8.70 10.80
N ALA A 160 3.21 9.46 11.12
CA ALA A 160 1.95 8.92 11.60
C ALA A 160 1.30 7.97 10.58
N ARG A 161 1.31 8.32 9.29
CA ARG A 161 0.81 7.47 8.20
C ARG A 161 1.60 6.15 8.11
N ALA A 162 2.93 6.22 8.08
CA ALA A 162 3.78 5.03 8.02
C ALA A 162 3.66 4.16 9.28
N ALA A 163 3.59 4.79 10.45
CA ALA A 163 3.43 4.10 11.73
C ALA A 163 2.07 3.41 11.86
N GLN A 164 0.99 4.06 11.37
CA GLN A 164 -0.35 3.48 11.33
C GLN A 164 -0.41 2.27 10.42
N ALA A 165 0.25 2.32 9.24
CA ALA A 165 0.36 1.17 8.34
C ALA A 165 1.05 -0.03 9.02
N VAL A 166 2.20 0.20 9.68
CA VAL A 166 2.93 -0.86 10.40
C VAL A 166 2.10 -1.44 11.54
N ALA A 167 1.43 -0.60 12.32
CA ALA A 167 0.57 -1.06 13.41
C ALA A 167 -0.65 -1.84 12.90
N THR A 168 -1.19 -1.48 11.73
CA THR A 168 -2.37 -2.13 11.13
C THR A 168 -2.05 -3.53 10.61
N MET A 169 -0.84 -3.74 10.07
CA MET A 169 -0.39 -5.08 9.63
C MET A 169 -0.23 -6.06 10.79
N ARG A 170 0.21 -5.59 11.95
CA ARG A 170 0.55 -6.45 13.09
C ARG A 170 -0.66 -7.30 13.53
N GLY A 171 -0.47 -8.62 13.58
CA GLY A 171 -1.49 -9.59 13.97
C GLY A 171 -2.51 -9.93 12.88
N LYS A 172 -2.38 -9.37 11.67
CA LYS A 172 -3.16 -9.75 10.48
C LYS A 172 -2.52 -10.92 9.76
N SER A 173 -3.24 -11.48 8.78
CA SER A 173 -2.74 -12.59 7.96
C SER A 173 -2.50 -12.15 6.52
N TYR A 174 -1.52 -12.77 5.87
CA TYR A 174 -1.53 -12.95 4.42
C TYR A 174 -2.17 -14.30 4.10
N LEU A 175 -3.20 -14.33 3.25
CA LEU A 175 -3.85 -15.56 2.82
C LEU A 175 -3.33 -16.01 1.45
N SER A 176 -2.59 -17.12 1.44
CA SER A 176 -2.13 -17.79 0.23
C SER A 176 -3.20 -18.78 -0.25
N MET A 177 -3.92 -18.43 -1.32
CA MET A 177 -4.85 -19.35 -1.99
C MET A 177 -4.14 -20.05 -3.14
N GLY A 178 -3.90 -21.34 -2.97
CA GLY A 178 -2.97 -22.14 -3.76
C GLY A 178 -1.53 -22.01 -3.24
N ASN A 179 -0.59 -22.26 -4.14
CA ASN A 179 0.84 -22.35 -3.86
C ASN A 179 1.63 -21.49 -4.87
N THR A 180 2.88 -21.86 -5.16
CA THR A 180 3.73 -21.22 -6.17
C THR A 180 3.09 -21.27 -7.55
N CYS A 181 3.00 -20.11 -8.19
CA CYS A 181 2.54 -19.97 -9.56
C CYS A 181 3.73 -19.98 -10.52
N MET A 182 3.80 -20.97 -11.42
CA MET A 182 4.76 -21.02 -12.55
C MET A 182 6.25 -20.86 -12.19
N GLY A 183 6.64 -21.09 -10.93
CA GLY A 183 8.01 -20.87 -10.46
C GLY A 183 8.35 -19.40 -10.20
N ILE A 184 7.37 -18.51 -10.10
CA ILE A 184 7.56 -17.10 -9.73
C ILE A 184 8.05 -17.03 -8.29
N ALA A 185 9.24 -16.44 -8.10
CA ALA A 185 9.91 -16.42 -6.80
C ALA A 185 9.06 -15.77 -5.69
N GLY A 186 8.32 -14.71 -6.01
CA GLY A 186 7.46 -14.02 -5.04
C GLY A 186 6.22 -14.83 -4.61
N SER A 187 5.86 -15.87 -5.36
CA SER A 187 4.79 -16.82 -5.00
C SER A 187 5.27 -17.99 -4.15
N ILE A 188 6.57 -18.08 -3.88
CA ILE A 188 7.12 -18.94 -2.85
C ILE A 188 6.99 -18.18 -1.52
N VAL A 189 5.81 -18.28 -0.91
CA VAL A 189 5.45 -17.51 0.27
C VAL A 189 6.35 -17.88 1.44
N ASP A 190 7.14 -16.91 1.92
CA ASP A 190 8.03 -17.09 3.07
C ASP A 190 7.36 -16.53 4.34
N ALA A 191 6.90 -17.44 5.19
CA ALA A 191 6.21 -17.09 6.43
C ALA A 191 7.11 -16.32 7.42
N ASP A 192 8.41 -16.60 7.46
CA ASP A 192 9.35 -15.93 8.36
C ASP A 192 9.47 -14.45 7.99
N PHE A 193 9.42 -14.09 6.70
CA PHE A 193 9.37 -12.70 6.27
C PHE A 193 8.12 -11.97 6.79
N PHE A 194 6.93 -12.57 6.63
CA PHE A 194 5.69 -11.98 7.14
C PHE A 194 5.71 -11.83 8.66
N GLN A 195 6.25 -12.81 9.38
CA GLN A 195 6.33 -12.80 10.84
C GLN A 195 7.37 -11.81 11.36
N ASP A 196 8.63 -11.95 10.95
CA ASP A 196 9.76 -11.22 11.52
C ASP A 196 9.73 -9.73 11.15
N TYR A 197 9.32 -9.39 9.92
CA TYR A 197 9.30 -8.00 9.45
C TYR A 197 7.95 -7.33 9.64
N LEU A 198 6.85 -8.00 9.28
CA LEU A 198 5.52 -7.36 9.22
C LEU A 198 4.66 -7.66 10.46
N GLY A 199 5.07 -8.61 11.30
CA GLY A 199 4.28 -9.04 12.46
C GLY A 199 2.98 -9.72 12.04
N MET A 200 2.94 -10.26 10.82
CA MET A 200 1.78 -10.91 10.20
C MET A 200 1.89 -12.43 10.29
N ARG A 201 0.73 -13.09 10.24
CA ARG A 201 0.61 -14.54 10.02
C ARG A 201 0.59 -14.84 8.52
N THR A 202 0.80 -16.11 8.19
CA THR A 202 0.56 -16.63 6.85
C THR A 202 -0.40 -17.80 6.95
N GLU A 203 -1.52 -17.70 6.25
CA GLU A 203 -2.55 -18.74 6.14
C GLU A 203 -2.49 -19.35 4.74
N TYR A 204 -2.82 -20.64 4.65
CA TYR A 204 -2.72 -21.40 3.40
C TYR A 204 -4.02 -22.15 3.15
N VAL A 205 -4.59 -21.94 1.98
CA VAL A 205 -5.81 -22.62 1.53
C VAL A 205 -5.53 -23.16 0.14
N ASP A 206 -5.68 -24.48 -0.07
CA ASP A 206 -5.59 -25.03 -1.41
C ASP A 206 -6.80 -24.58 -2.25
N LEU A 207 -6.61 -24.39 -3.57
CA LEU A 207 -7.69 -23.92 -4.44
C LEU A 207 -8.88 -24.89 -4.48
N VAL A 208 -8.72 -26.17 -4.10
CA VAL A 208 -9.83 -27.12 -3.90
C VAL A 208 -10.89 -26.58 -2.92
N GLU A 209 -10.52 -25.77 -1.93
CA GLU A 209 -11.50 -25.17 -1.02
C GLU A 209 -12.47 -24.24 -1.75
N ILE A 210 -12.00 -23.50 -2.76
CA ILE A 210 -12.88 -22.66 -3.58
C ILE A 210 -13.86 -23.55 -4.36
N LEU A 211 -13.41 -24.66 -4.92
CA LEU A 211 -14.29 -25.62 -5.59
C LEU A 211 -15.32 -26.21 -4.63
N ARG A 212 -14.88 -26.63 -3.43
CA ARG A 212 -15.79 -27.17 -2.40
C ARG A 212 -16.88 -26.15 -2.06
N ARG A 213 -16.53 -24.88 -1.85
CA ARG A 213 -17.50 -23.83 -1.55
C ARG A 213 -18.45 -23.55 -2.71
N VAL A 214 -18.00 -23.66 -3.95
CA VAL A 214 -18.89 -23.58 -5.13
C VAL A 214 -19.85 -24.77 -5.18
N ASP A 215 -19.35 -25.99 -5.02
CA ASP A 215 -20.12 -27.24 -5.15
C ASP A 215 -21.14 -27.42 -4.03
N GLU A 216 -20.76 -27.07 -2.79
CA GLU A 216 -21.60 -27.20 -1.59
C GLU A 216 -22.46 -25.95 -1.32
N GLY A 217 -22.30 -24.87 -2.11
CA GLY A 217 -23.08 -23.64 -1.97
C GLY A 217 -22.73 -22.81 -0.74
N ILE A 218 -21.44 -22.74 -0.38
CA ILE A 218 -20.92 -22.05 0.81
C ILE A 218 -20.54 -20.61 0.45
N TYR A 219 -21.58 -19.81 0.26
CA TYR A 219 -21.56 -18.36 0.03
C TYR A 219 -22.98 -17.83 0.30
N ASP A 220 -23.17 -16.51 0.44
CA ASP A 220 -24.53 -15.97 0.59
C ASP A 220 -25.32 -16.03 -0.74
N PRO A 221 -26.40 -16.84 -0.84
CA PRO A 221 -27.19 -16.93 -2.06
C PRO A 221 -27.97 -15.65 -2.38
N GLU A 222 -28.28 -14.81 -1.40
CA GLU A 222 -28.99 -13.54 -1.65
C GLU A 222 -28.03 -12.46 -2.17
N GLU A 223 -26.83 -12.37 -1.59
CA GLU A 223 -25.77 -11.54 -2.16
C GLU A 223 -25.40 -11.99 -3.57
N TYR A 224 -25.28 -13.29 -3.82
CA TYR A 224 -24.96 -13.80 -5.16
C TYR A 224 -25.99 -13.35 -6.23
N LYS A 225 -27.29 -13.35 -5.91
CA LYS A 225 -28.33 -12.84 -6.82
C LYS A 225 -28.14 -11.36 -7.12
N LYS A 226 -27.82 -10.56 -6.10
CA LYS A 226 -27.53 -9.12 -6.23
C LYS A 226 -26.28 -8.89 -7.08
N ALA A 227 -25.21 -9.63 -6.80
CA ALA A 227 -23.95 -9.59 -7.53
C ALA A 227 -24.16 -9.90 -9.01
N MET A 228 -24.86 -10.99 -9.33
CA MET A 228 -25.16 -11.36 -10.71
C MET A 228 -26.02 -10.32 -11.45
N ALA A 229 -27.04 -9.75 -10.79
CA ALA A 229 -27.85 -8.71 -11.40
C ALA A 229 -27.04 -7.44 -11.74
N TRP A 230 -26.11 -7.08 -10.85
CA TRP A 230 -25.18 -5.96 -11.08
C TRP A 230 -24.17 -6.29 -12.18
N THR A 231 -23.57 -7.49 -12.17
CA THR A 231 -22.62 -7.95 -13.19
C THR A 231 -23.27 -8.03 -14.56
N GLU A 232 -24.52 -8.48 -14.68
CA GLU A 232 -25.26 -8.48 -15.95
C GLU A 232 -25.42 -7.06 -16.49
N LYS A 233 -25.79 -6.11 -15.62
CA LYS A 233 -26.03 -4.71 -15.99
C LYS A 233 -24.76 -3.97 -16.40
N TYR A 234 -23.66 -4.16 -15.68
CA TYR A 234 -22.47 -3.30 -15.81
C TYR A 234 -21.25 -3.98 -16.42
N CYS A 235 -21.08 -5.28 -16.25
CA CYS A 235 -19.88 -5.99 -16.70
C CYS A 235 -20.15 -6.80 -17.97
N LYS A 236 -21.12 -7.71 -17.95
CA LYS A 236 -21.48 -8.56 -19.08
C LYS A 236 -22.09 -7.78 -20.24
N ALA A 237 -22.79 -6.68 -19.96
CA ALA A 237 -23.22 -5.72 -20.98
C ALA A 237 -22.03 -5.09 -21.74
N ASN A 238 -20.85 -5.04 -21.12
CA ASN A 238 -19.59 -4.58 -21.70
C ASN A 238 -18.63 -5.77 -21.97
N GLU A 239 -19.16 -6.97 -22.26
CA GLU A 239 -18.35 -8.10 -22.71
C GLU A 239 -17.72 -7.77 -24.08
N GLY A 240 -16.40 -7.89 -24.15
CA GLY A 240 -15.62 -7.61 -25.35
C GLY A 240 -15.70 -8.71 -26.41
N HIS A 241 -15.15 -8.43 -27.59
CA HIS A 241 -15.06 -9.42 -28.67
C HIS A 241 -14.21 -10.63 -28.25
N ASP A 242 -14.69 -11.85 -28.55
CA ASP A 242 -13.95 -13.07 -28.24
C ASP A 242 -12.92 -13.42 -29.32
N TYR A 243 -11.68 -12.98 -29.10
CA TYR A 243 -10.58 -13.30 -30.01
C TYR A 243 -10.25 -14.81 -30.08
N ASN A 244 -10.82 -15.66 -29.22
CA ASN A 244 -10.68 -17.11 -29.36
C ASN A 244 -11.45 -17.65 -30.58
N GLU A 245 -12.37 -16.88 -31.18
CA GLU A 245 -13.07 -17.23 -32.41
C GLU A 245 -12.08 -17.36 -33.58
N GLU A 246 -11.09 -16.47 -33.64
CA GLU A 246 -10.07 -16.43 -34.71
C GLU A 246 -9.19 -17.69 -34.72
N ILE A 247 -9.04 -18.36 -33.58
CA ILE A 247 -8.22 -19.57 -33.39
C ILE A 247 -9.06 -20.84 -33.19
N GLY A 248 -10.38 -20.76 -33.35
CA GLY A 248 -11.29 -21.91 -33.22
C GLY A 248 -11.39 -22.48 -31.80
N LYS A 249 -11.11 -21.67 -30.78
CA LYS A 249 -11.16 -22.07 -29.35
C LYS A 249 -12.27 -21.37 -28.57
N ALA A 250 -13.10 -20.53 -29.19
CA ALA A 250 -14.19 -19.84 -28.51
C ALA A 250 -15.12 -20.80 -27.76
N LYS A 251 -15.56 -20.38 -26.57
CA LYS A 251 -16.62 -21.06 -25.82
C LYS A 251 -17.98 -20.68 -26.40
N THR A 252 -18.96 -21.59 -26.29
CA THR A 252 -20.35 -21.27 -26.63
C THR A 252 -20.91 -20.21 -25.67
N ARG A 253 -21.99 -19.52 -26.05
CA ARG A 253 -22.66 -18.55 -25.17
C ARG A 253 -23.06 -19.17 -23.82
N GLU A 254 -23.64 -20.37 -23.84
CA GLU A 254 -24.01 -21.10 -22.62
C GLU A 254 -22.80 -21.39 -21.72
N GLN A 255 -21.65 -21.75 -22.29
CA GLN A 255 -20.42 -21.99 -21.53
C GLN A 255 -19.87 -20.69 -20.93
N LYS A 256 -19.89 -19.59 -21.69
CA LYS A 256 -19.48 -18.27 -21.21
C LYS A 256 -20.39 -17.75 -20.09
N ASP A 257 -21.69 -17.97 -20.19
CA ASP A 257 -22.64 -17.60 -19.13
C ASP A 257 -22.37 -18.38 -17.83
N LYS A 258 -21.99 -19.67 -17.94
CA LYS A 258 -21.49 -20.45 -16.79
C LYS A 258 -20.18 -19.90 -16.24
N ASP A 259 -19.28 -19.41 -17.08
CA ASP A 259 -18.03 -18.77 -16.63
C ASP A 259 -18.31 -17.48 -15.83
N TRP A 260 -19.28 -16.66 -16.26
CA TRP A 260 -19.73 -15.48 -15.53
C TRP A 260 -20.29 -15.83 -14.16
N GLU A 261 -21.19 -16.81 -14.09
CA GLU A 261 -21.73 -17.29 -12.82
C GLU A 261 -20.62 -17.79 -11.88
N PHE A 262 -19.68 -18.55 -12.42
CA PHE A 262 -18.57 -19.11 -11.66
C PHE A 262 -17.61 -18.04 -11.13
N THR A 263 -17.21 -17.09 -11.97
CA THR A 263 -16.24 -16.04 -11.56
C THR A 263 -16.84 -15.08 -10.53
N VAL A 264 -18.15 -14.78 -10.62
CA VAL A 264 -18.85 -14.00 -9.59
C VAL A 264 -18.88 -14.77 -8.27
N LYS A 265 -19.25 -16.06 -8.26
CA LYS A 265 -19.20 -16.88 -7.02
C LYS A 265 -17.80 -16.89 -6.39
N ASN A 266 -16.75 -17.03 -7.20
CA ASN A 266 -15.38 -17.02 -6.70
C ASN A 266 -15.04 -15.70 -6.00
N MET A 267 -15.50 -14.56 -6.52
CA MET A 267 -15.26 -13.28 -5.84
C MET A 267 -15.91 -13.24 -4.45
N LEU A 268 -17.16 -13.71 -4.30
CA LEU A 268 -17.81 -13.82 -2.99
C LEU A 268 -17.01 -14.75 -2.06
N ILE A 269 -16.65 -15.93 -2.55
CA ILE A 269 -15.92 -16.94 -1.78
C ILE A 269 -14.54 -16.44 -1.34
N ILE A 270 -13.79 -15.78 -2.23
CA ILE A 270 -12.48 -15.21 -1.91
C ILE A 270 -12.63 -14.12 -0.85
N ASN A 271 -13.64 -13.25 -0.96
CA ASN A 271 -13.92 -12.24 0.04
C ASN A 271 -14.26 -12.86 1.42
N ASP A 272 -15.12 -13.87 1.43
CA ASP A 272 -15.49 -14.61 2.64
C ASP A 272 -14.28 -15.32 3.27
N LEU A 273 -13.38 -15.89 2.46
CA LEU A 273 -12.13 -16.47 2.95
C LEU A 273 -11.25 -15.41 3.62
N MET A 274 -11.09 -14.24 3.00
CA MET A 274 -10.25 -13.18 3.56
C MET A 274 -10.80 -12.64 4.89
N HIS A 275 -12.09 -12.29 4.93
CA HIS A 275 -12.67 -11.45 5.98
C HIS A 275 -13.65 -12.17 6.91
N GLY A 276 -14.08 -13.38 6.54
CA GLY A 276 -15.22 -14.03 7.16
C GLY A 276 -16.53 -13.42 6.70
N ASN A 277 -17.64 -14.09 7.01
CA ASN A 277 -18.98 -13.64 6.67
C ASN A 277 -19.99 -14.14 7.71
N PRO A 278 -20.57 -13.26 8.53
CA PRO A 278 -21.57 -13.64 9.53
C PRO A 278 -22.77 -14.39 8.93
N ARG A 279 -23.11 -14.13 7.65
CA ARG A 279 -24.20 -14.82 6.97
C ARG A 279 -23.94 -16.32 6.81
N LEU A 280 -22.68 -16.73 6.64
CA LEU A 280 -22.31 -18.14 6.59
C LEU A 280 -22.60 -18.85 7.92
N GLU A 281 -22.47 -18.16 9.05
CA GLU A 281 -22.80 -18.72 10.37
C GLU A 281 -24.29 -19.04 10.47
N GLU A 282 -25.14 -18.12 9.99
CA GLU A 282 -26.59 -18.28 9.94
C GLU A 282 -27.03 -19.43 9.01
N LEU A 283 -26.26 -19.68 7.95
CA LEU A 283 -26.46 -20.77 7.00
C LEU A 283 -25.93 -22.13 7.51
N GLY A 284 -25.27 -22.14 8.68
CA GLY A 284 -24.75 -23.34 9.34
C GLY A 284 -23.26 -23.61 9.14
N PHE A 285 -22.56 -22.77 8.36
CA PHE A 285 -21.13 -22.86 8.05
C PHE A 285 -20.30 -22.04 9.04
N LYS A 286 -20.31 -22.48 10.30
CA LYS A 286 -19.73 -21.72 11.43
C LYS A 286 -18.22 -21.61 11.41
N GLU A 287 -17.52 -22.56 10.79
CA GLU A 287 -16.07 -22.49 10.64
C GLU A 287 -15.72 -21.52 9.51
N GLU A 288 -16.40 -21.66 8.37
CA GLU A 288 -16.19 -20.85 7.18
C GLU A 288 -16.58 -19.37 7.38
N SER A 289 -17.48 -19.08 8.32
CA SER A 289 -17.89 -17.71 8.67
C SER A 289 -16.80 -16.89 9.34
N LEU A 290 -15.77 -17.52 9.91
CA LEU A 290 -14.70 -16.83 10.62
C LEU A 290 -13.70 -16.16 9.66
N GLY A 291 -13.52 -16.72 8.47
CA GLY A 291 -12.46 -16.34 7.53
C GLY A 291 -11.05 -16.51 8.10
N HIS A 292 -10.07 -15.86 7.46
CA HIS A 292 -8.65 -16.01 7.77
C HIS A 292 -8.00 -14.74 8.37
N ASN A 293 -8.80 -13.73 8.73
CA ASN A 293 -8.32 -12.43 9.26
C ASN A 293 -7.23 -11.82 8.34
N ALA A 294 -7.42 -11.98 7.04
CA ALA A 294 -6.48 -11.55 6.03
C ALA A 294 -6.64 -10.05 5.76
N ILE A 295 -5.52 -9.33 5.68
CA ILE A 295 -5.48 -7.94 5.17
C ILE A 295 -4.91 -7.85 3.76
N ALA A 296 -4.25 -8.93 3.33
CA ALA A 296 -3.82 -9.14 1.96
C ALA A 296 -3.90 -10.63 1.66
N ALA A 297 -4.09 -10.96 0.39
CA ALA A 297 -4.13 -12.33 -0.08
C ALA A 297 -3.48 -12.45 -1.46
N GLY A 298 -3.34 -13.68 -1.94
CA GLY A 298 -2.96 -13.97 -3.31
C GLY A 298 -3.64 -15.23 -3.80
N VAL A 299 -3.97 -15.26 -5.09
CA VAL A 299 -4.57 -16.43 -5.75
C VAL A 299 -3.61 -16.97 -6.79
N GLN A 300 -3.25 -18.24 -6.68
CA GLN A 300 -2.25 -18.85 -7.54
C GLN A 300 -2.72 -18.83 -9.00
N GLY A 301 -3.94 -19.30 -9.26
CA GLY A 301 -4.50 -19.43 -10.61
C GLY A 301 -3.66 -20.37 -11.49
N GLN A 302 -2.64 -19.82 -12.15
CA GLN A 302 -1.82 -20.60 -13.06
C GLN A 302 -0.95 -21.65 -12.30
N ARG A 303 -0.83 -22.88 -12.78
CA ARG A 303 -1.38 -23.42 -14.03
C ARG A 303 -2.55 -24.36 -13.82
N GLN A 304 -2.60 -25.07 -12.70
CA GLN A 304 -3.50 -26.20 -12.50
C GLN A 304 -4.97 -25.77 -12.49
N TRP A 305 -5.27 -24.60 -11.91
CA TRP A 305 -6.64 -24.07 -11.92
C TRP A 305 -7.04 -23.59 -13.30
N THR A 306 -6.26 -22.67 -13.88
CA THR A 306 -6.61 -22.02 -15.16
C THR A 306 -6.51 -22.96 -16.38
N ASP A 307 -5.80 -24.08 -16.27
CA ASP A 307 -5.82 -25.15 -17.27
C ASP A 307 -7.16 -25.90 -17.29
N TYR A 308 -7.99 -25.78 -16.24
CA TYR A 308 -9.25 -26.50 -16.07
C TYR A 308 -10.48 -25.58 -16.08
N ILE A 309 -10.52 -24.57 -15.21
CA ILE A 309 -11.70 -23.77 -14.88
C ILE A 309 -11.38 -22.26 -14.99
N PRO A 310 -12.37 -21.34 -15.08
CA PRO A 310 -12.10 -19.92 -15.34
C PRO A 310 -11.06 -19.30 -14.41
N ASN A 311 -10.24 -18.41 -14.97
CA ASN A 311 -9.25 -17.66 -14.21
C ASN A 311 -9.88 -16.70 -13.18
N PHE A 312 -9.02 -16.04 -12.42
CA PHE A 312 -9.42 -15.13 -11.34
C PHE A 312 -9.40 -13.66 -11.75
N ASP A 313 -9.33 -13.34 -13.05
CA ASP A 313 -9.16 -11.96 -13.49
C ASP A 313 -10.27 -11.04 -13.00
N PHE A 314 -11.53 -11.49 -13.06
CA PHE A 314 -12.67 -10.73 -12.57
C PHE A 314 -12.63 -10.53 -11.05
N PRO A 315 -12.47 -11.58 -10.20
CA PRO A 315 -12.23 -11.42 -8.78
C PRO A 315 -11.04 -10.51 -8.45
N GLU A 316 -9.88 -10.71 -9.07
CA GLU A 316 -8.67 -9.92 -8.83
C GLU A 316 -8.90 -8.43 -9.12
N SER A 317 -9.56 -8.12 -10.24
CA SER A 317 -9.87 -6.73 -10.62
C SER A 317 -10.88 -6.08 -9.68
N LEU A 318 -12.03 -6.70 -9.44
CA LEU A 318 -13.08 -6.07 -8.63
C LEU A 318 -12.79 -6.09 -7.13
N MET A 319 -12.11 -7.10 -6.60
CA MET A 319 -11.67 -7.08 -5.19
C MET A 319 -10.72 -5.90 -4.94
N CYS A 320 -9.79 -5.64 -5.86
CA CYS A 320 -8.86 -4.51 -5.77
C CYS A 320 -9.48 -3.16 -6.20
N THR A 321 -10.74 -3.14 -6.62
CA THR A 321 -11.50 -1.92 -6.96
C THR A 321 -12.21 -1.37 -5.73
N SER A 322 -12.32 -0.04 -5.64
CA SER A 322 -12.96 0.67 -4.51
C SER A 322 -14.50 0.64 -4.53
N PHE A 323 -15.11 -0.25 -5.31
CA PHE A 323 -16.55 -0.45 -5.40
C PHE A 323 -16.90 -1.80 -6.03
N ASP A 324 -18.11 -2.29 -5.74
CA ASP A 324 -18.74 -3.43 -6.41
C ASP A 324 -20.28 -3.34 -6.31
N TRP A 325 -20.97 -4.48 -6.35
CA TRP A 325 -22.42 -4.57 -6.20
C TRP A 325 -22.94 -4.10 -4.83
N ASN A 326 -22.09 -3.97 -3.82
CA ASN A 326 -22.43 -3.45 -2.49
C ASN A 326 -22.24 -1.94 -2.35
N GLY A 327 -21.78 -1.26 -3.40
CA GLY A 327 -21.49 0.19 -3.40
C GLY A 327 -20.00 0.46 -3.29
N THR A 328 -19.64 1.69 -2.92
CA THR A 328 -18.24 2.05 -2.68
C THR A 328 -17.75 1.41 -1.38
N ARG A 329 -16.50 0.94 -1.38
CA ARG A 329 -15.87 0.27 -0.24
C ARG A 329 -14.36 0.37 -0.30
N GLU A 330 -13.70 0.04 0.81
CA GLU A 330 -12.26 -0.18 0.83
C GLU A 330 -11.87 -1.24 -0.21
N ALA A 331 -10.83 -0.94 -0.99
CA ALA A 331 -10.26 -1.87 -1.94
C ALA A 331 -9.48 -2.97 -1.19
N ASN A 332 -9.68 -4.23 -1.55
CA ASN A 332 -8.91 -5.32 -1.01
C ASN A 332 -7.53 -5.42 -1.68
N VAL A 333 -6.59 -6.10 -1.03
CA VAL A 333 -5.29 -6.42 -1.62
C VAL A 333 -5.28 -7.90 -2.00
N LEU A 334 -5.48 -8.19 -3.29
CA LEU A 334 -5.46 -9.54 -3.84
C LEU A 334 -4.43 -9.66 -4.96
N ALA A 335 -3.33 -10.35 -4.68
CA ALA A 335 -2.20 -10.51 -5.60
C ALA A 335 -2.46 -11.61 -6.64
N THR A 336 -2.46 -11.22 -7.91
CA THR A 336 -2.39 -12.14 -9.06
C THR A 336 -1.21 -13.10 -8.91
N GLU A 337 -1.40 -14.34 -9.32
CA GLU A 337 -0.38 -15.40 -9.33
C GLU A 337 0.21 -15.73 -7.95
N ASN A 338 -0.53 -15.39 -6.89
CA ASN A 338 -0.10 -15.52 -5.51
C ASN A 338 1.28 -14.88 -5.25
N ASP A 339 1.65 -13.85 -6.01
CA ASP A 339 2.91 -13.14 -5.79
C ASP A 339 2.81 -12.32 -4.50
N SER A 340 3.13 -12.98 -3.39
CA SER A 340 3.06 -12.42 -2.04
C SER A 340 3.95 -11.19 -1.85
N LEU A 341 5.05 -11.09 -2.59
CA LEU A 341 5.93 -9.92 -2.52
C LEU A 341 5.34 -8.73 -3.27
N ASN A 342 4.63 -8.95 -4.38
CA ASN A 342 3.83 -7.89 -5.00
C ASN A 342 2.63 -7.54 -4.13
N GLY A 343 1.97 -8.53 -3.52
CA GLY A 343 0.88 -8.31 -2.56
C GLY A 343 1.30 -7.44 -1.38
N VAL A 344 2.52 -7.60 -0.87
CA VAL A 344 3.06 -6.73 0.19
C VAL A 344 3.35 -5.32 -0.34
N ALA A 345 3.88 -5.19 -1.56
CA ALA A 345 4.06 -3.88 -2.19
C ALA A 345 2.71 -3.16 -2.40
N MET A 346 1.66 -3.89 -2.81
CA MET A 346 0.29 -3.40 -2.90
C MET A 346 -0.24 -3.00 -1.52
N LEU A 347 -0.03 -3.83 -0.49
CA LEU A 347 -0.44 -3.55 0.88
C LEU A 347 0.21 -2.27 1.41
N PHE A 348 1.50 -2.04 1.13
CA PHE A 348 2.17 -0.79 1.52
C PHE A 348 1.57 0.42 0.81
N GLY A 349 1.35 0.33 -0.51
CA GLY A 349 0.70 1.41 -1.25
C GLY A 349 -0.71 1.69 -0.73
N HIS A 350 -1.48 0.64 -0.44
CA HIS A 350 -2.84 0.73 0.06
C HIS A 350 -2.89 1.34 1.45
N LEU A 351 -2.14 0.83 2.43
CA LEU A 351 -2.17 1.33 3.81
C LEU A 351 -1.65 2.76 3.96
N LEU A 352 -0.80 3.23 3.04
CA LEU A 352 -0.33 4.62 3.04
C LEU A 352 -1.34 5.57 2.38
N THR A 353 -2.16 5.10 1.45
CA THR A 353 -3.02 5.98 0.62
C THR A 353 -4.52 5.78 0.81
N ASN A 354 -4.95 4.66 1.40
CA ASN A 354 -6.33 4.18 1.46
C ASN A 354 -7.02 4.12 0.07
N LYS A 355 -6.26 3.86 -0.99
CA LYS A 355 -6.74 3.75 -2.38
C LYS A 355 -6.49 2.35 -2.92
N GLY A 356 -7.16 1.98 -4.01
CA GLY A 356 -6.81 0.80 -4.79
C GLY A 356 -5.35 0.86 -5.27
N VAL A 357 -4.70 -0.29 -5.42
CA VAL A 357 -3.34 -0.38 -5.94
C VAL A 357 -3.31 -1.34 -7.11
N MET A 358 -2.68 -0.93 -8.19
CA MET A 358 -2.57 -1.75 -9.39
C MET A 358 -1.57 -2.88 -9.15
N PHE A 359 -1.91 -4.07 -9.63
CA PHE A 359 -0.94 -5.12 -9.94
C PHE A 359 -0.56 -4.98 -11.42
N SER A 360 0.71 -5.09 -11.80
CA SER A 360 1.10 -5.12 -13.21
C SER A 360 2.36 -5.93 -13.48
N ASP A 361 2.41 -6.59 -14.63
CA ASP A 361 3.69 -6.95 -15.24
C ASP A 361 4.40 -5.69 -15.73
N ILE A 362 5.70 -5.64 -15.46
CA ILE A 362 6.63 -4.69 -16.06
C ILE A 362 7.04 -5.29 -17.40
N ARG A 363 6.17 -5.13 -18.40
CA ARG A 363 6.18 -6.01 -19.59
C ARG A 363 7.23 -5.64 -20.62
N THR A 364 7.29 -4.36 -21.00
CA THR A 364 8.13 -3.91 -22.11
C THR A 364 8.66 -2.50 -21.88
N TYR A 365 9.96 -2.31 -22.07
CA TYR A 365 10.53 -0.98 -22.30
C TYR A 365 10.42 -0.61 -23.78
N TRP A 366 9.80 0.54 -24.08
CA TRP A 366 9.70 1.11 -25.41
C TRP A 366 10.66 2.29 -25.55
N SER A 367 11.80 2.06 -26.23
CA SER A 367 12.72 3.14 -26.58
C SER A 367 12.14 4.04 -27.68
N PRO A 368 12.56 5.31 -27.77
CA PRO A 368 12.11 6.21 -28.85
C PRO A 368 12.33 5.62 -30.25
N GLU A 369 13.47 4.97 -30.48
CA GLU A 369 13.83 4.33 -31.76
C GLU A 369 12.95 3.13 -32.04
N ALA A 370 12.64 2.33 -31.02
CA ALA A 370 11.76 1.17 -31.16
C ALA A 370 10.34 1.60 -31.54
N VAL A 371 9.82 2.65 -30.91
CA VAL A 371 8.52 3.24 -31.25
C VAL A 371 8.53 3.72 -32.70
N LYS A 372 9.48 4.59 -33.08
CA LYS A 372 9.59 5.10 -34.46
C LYS A 372 9.70 4.00 -35.51
N ARG A 373 10.46 2.95 -35.23
CA ARG A 373 10.64 1.81 -36.14
C ARG A 373 9.34 1.04 -36.39
N VAL A 374 8.51 0.84 -35.36
CA VAL A 374 7.29 0.00 -35.49
C VAL A 374 6.03 0.79 -35.84
N THR A 375 5.97 2.08 -35.50
CA THR A 375 4.80 2.92 -35.75
C THR A 375 5.01 3.94 -36.86
N GLY A 376 6.27 4.21 -37.25
CA GLY A 376 6.60 5.33 -38.13
C GLY A 376 6.49 6.70 -37.47
N LYS A 377 6.12 6.78 -36.18
CA LYS A 377 5.90 8.00 -35.41
C LYS A 377 6.81 8.08 -34.19
N GLU A 378 7.12 9.29 -33.74
CA GLU A 378 7.85 9.53 -32.50
C GLU A 378 6.86 9.82 -31.37
N ALA A 379 7.12 9.24 -30.19
CA ALA A 379 6.40 9.63 -28.98
C ALA A 379 6.80 11.06 -28.56
N THR A 380 5.87 11.79 -27.95
CA THR A 380 6.06 13.20 -27.58
C THR A 380 5.77 13.43 -26.09
N GLY A 381 6.00 14.66 -25.61
CA GLY A 381 5.78 15.00 -24.21
C GLY A 381 6.65 14.19 -23.26
N LEU A 382 6.09 13.73 -22.14
CA LEU A 382 6.81 12.90 -21.17
C LEU A 382 7.30 11.57 -21.77
N ALA A 383 6.61 11.03 -22.78
CA ALA A 383 6.95 9.76 -23.41
C ALA A 383 8.13 9.87 -24.42
N ALA A 384 8.62 11.07 -24.71
CA ALA A 384 9.65 11.29 -25.72
C ALA A 384 10.99 10.60 -25.41
N GLY A 385 11.32 10.40 -24.12
CA GLY A 385 12.51 9.68 -23.66
C GLY A 385 12.35 8.16 -23.58
N GLY A 386 11.21 7.63 -24.05
CA GLY A 386 10.80 6.25 -23.86
C GLY A 386 9.84 6.08 -22.68
N PHE A 387 9.23 4.90 -22.59
CA PHE A 387 8.23 4.57 -21.57
C PHE A 387 8.19 3.06 -21.31
N ILE A 388 7.56 2.67 -20.21
CA ILE A 388 7.37 1.30 -19.80
C ILE A 388 5.90 0.92 -20.01
N HIS A 389 5.65 -0.23 -20.63
CA HIS A 389 4.34 -0.86 -20.72
C HIS A 389 4.06 -1.65 -19.45
N LEU A 390 3.15 -1.14 -18.63
CA LEU A 390 2.62 -1.86 -17.48
C LEU A 390 1.29 -2.51 -17.89
N ILE A 391 1.21 -3.83 -17.76
CA ILE A 391 0.07 -4.60 -18.26
C ILE A 391 0.02 -5.95 -17.56
N ASN A 392 -0.81 -6.07 -16.51
CA ASN A 392 -1.01 -7.36 -15.86
C ASN A 392 -1.63 -8.38 -16.82
N SER A 393 -1.47 -9.66 -16.50
CA SER A 393 -2.00 -10.79 -17.26
C SER A 393 -3.52 -10.99 -17.17
N GLY A 394 -4.31 -9.91 -17.23
CA GLY A 394 -5.77 -9.94 -17.26
C GLY A 394 -6.45 -9.00 -16.27
N ALA A 395 -5.88 -8.85 -15.07
CA ALA A 395 -6.57 -8.20 -13.95
C ALA A 395 -5.91 -6.90 -13.49
N THR A 396 -6.68 -5.87 -13.15
CA THR A 396 -6.20 -4.76 -12.33
C THR A 396 -7.39 -4.00 -11.77
N THR A 397 -7.16 -3.18 -10.74
CA THR A 397 -8.18 -2.30 -10.16
C THR A 397 -8.79 -1.38 -11.22
N LEU A 398 -10.13 -1.28 -11.27
CA LEU A 398 -10.84 -0.40 -12.20
C LEU A 398 -10.65 1.07 -11.83
N ASP A 399 -10.20 1.36 -10.61
CA ASP A 399 -9.78 2.69 -10.19
C ASP A 399 -8.69 3.25 -11.12
N ALA A 400 -7.82 2.38 -11.62
CA ALA A 400 -6.69 2.74 -12.49
C ALA A 400 -7.10 3.07 -13.93
N THR A 401 -8.39 3.00 -14.28
CA THR A 401 -8.88 3.61 -15.52
C THR A 401 -8.53 5.10 -15.57
N GLY A 402 -8.44 5.77 -14.41
CA GLY A 402 -8.33 7.22 -14.32
C GLY A 402 -9.61 7.92 -14.81
N ALA A 403 -10.74 7.21 -14.82
CA ALA A 403 -12.01 7.77 -15.29
C ALA A 403 -12.60 8.78 -14.30
N MET A 404 -12.27 8.67 -13.01
CA MET A 404 -12.61 9.64 -11.98
C MET A 404 -11.81 10.94 -12.18
N THR A 405 -12.37 12.06 -11.76
CA THR A 405 -11.70 13.37 -11.84
C THR A 405 -11.64 14.09 -10.50
N ASP A 406 -10.54 14.79 -10.26
CA ASP A 406 -10.41 15.72 -9.13
C ASP A 406 -11.26 17.01 -9.34
N ALA A 407 -11.14 17.96 -8.42
CA ALA A 407 -11.90 19.22 -8.48
C ALA A 407 -11.50 20.10 -9.69
N GLU A 408 -10.28 19.93 -10.19
CA GLU A 408 -9.72 20.61 -11.35
C GLU A 408 -10.01 19.88 -12.68
N GLY A 409 -10.61 18.70 -12.63
CA GLY A 409 -10.95 17.88 -13.80
C GLY A 409 -9.83 16.94 -14.27
N ASN A 410 -8.73 16.80 -13.53
CA ASN A 410 -7.65 15.89 -13.88
C ASN A 410 -8.00 14.43 -13.52
N PRO A 411 -7.54 13.44 -14.30
CA PRO A 411 -7.66 12.03 -13.95
C PRO A 411 -7.10 11.71 -12.56
N THR A 412 -7.82 10.93 -11.77
CA THR A 412 -7.41 10.57 -10.41
C THR A 412 -7.93 9.20 -9.97
N MET A 413 -7.37 8.68 -8.88
CA MET A 413 -7.94 7.59 -8.09
C MET A 413 -8.40 8.20 -6.75
N LYS A 414 -9.72 8.23 -6.51
CA LYS A 414 -10.29 8.83 -5.29
C LYS A 414 -10.22 7.86 -4.10
N HIS A 415 -10.38 8.37 -2.88
CA HIS A 415 -10.69 7.49 -1.76
C HIS A 415 -12.15 7.02 -1.91
N HIS A 416 -12.46 5.81 -1.46
CA HIS A 416 -13.81 5.24 -1.64
C HIS A 416 -14.93 6.05 -0.99
N TRP A 417 -14.64 6.73 0.14
CA TRP A 417 -15.58 7.64 0.81
C TRP A 417 -15.77 8.99 0.10
N GLU A 418 -14.98 9.29 -0.93
CA GLU A 418 -15.09 10.49 -1.78
C GLU A 418 -15.68 10.17 -3.16
N MET A 419 -15.87 8.89 -3.48
CA MET A 419 -16.40 8.45 -4.77
C MET A 419 -17.90 8.70 -4.88
N THR A 420 -18.33 9.19 -6.05
CA THR A 420 -19.75 9.30 -6.39
C THR A 420 -20.20 8.15 -7.28
N GLN A 421 -21.52 8.03 -7.49
CA GLN A 421 -22.06 7.05 -8.43
C GLN A 421 -21.60 7.31 -9.86
N GLU A 422 -21.40 8.58 -10.24
CA GLU A 422 -20.84 8.95 -11.55
C GLU A 422 -19.40 8.49 -11.71
N ASP A 423 -18.57 8.57 -10.66
CA ASP A 423 -17.20 8.03 -10.69
C ASP A 423 -17.20 6.52 -10.94
N VAL A 424 -18.08 5.79 -10.24
CA VAL A 424 -18.27 4.34 -10.39
C VAL A 424 -18.66 3.98 -11.83
N GLU A 425 -19.69 4.64 -12.36
CA GLU A 425 -20.18 4.38 -13.72
C GLU A 425 -19.16 4.77 -14.79
N ALA A 426 -18.37 5.81 -14.56
CA ALA A 426 -17.29 6.20 -15.46
C ALA A 426 -16.19 5.13 -15.54
N CYS A 427 -15.78 4.55 -14.40
CA CYS A 427 -14.79 3.47 -14.36
C CYS A 427 -15.32 2.19 -15.03
N LEU A 428 -16.58 1.82 -14.77
CA LEU A 428 -17.24 0.67 -15.40
C LEU A 428 -17.37 0.84 -16.91
N LYS A 429 -17.72 2.05 -17.38
CA LYS A 429 -17.84 2.36 -18.80
C LYS A 429 -16.48 2.36 -19.52
N ALA A 430 -15.41 2.72 -18.83
CA ALA A 430 -14.06 2.68 -19.37
C ALA A 430 -13.49 1.26 -19.48
N THR A 431 -14.14 0.26 -18.88
CA THR A 431 -13.67 -1.12 -18.80
C THR A 431 -14.48 -2.03 -19.73
N THR A 432 -13.77 -2.84 -20.51
CA THR A 432 -14.34 -3.90 -21.35
C THR A 432 -13.88 -5.26 -20.83
N TRP A 433 -14.80 -6.20 -20.69
CA TRP A 433 -14.50 -7.54 -20.15
C TRP A 433 -14.28 -8.53 -21.28
N TYR A 434 -13.03 -8.82 -21.62
CA TYR A 434 -12.71 -9.72 -22.73
C TYR A 434 -12.67 -11.18 -22.27
N PRO A 435 -13.29 -12.12 -23.00
CA PRO A 435 -13.08 -13.54 -22.77
C PRO A 435 -11.58 -13.88 -22.80
N ALA A 436 -11.09 -14.51 -21.74
CA ALA A 436 -9.68 -14.81 -21.56
C ALA A 436 -9.12 -15.64 -22.73
N CYS A 437 -7.87 -15.36 -23.11
CA CYS A 437 -7.19 -16.09 -24.19
C CYS A 437 -6.96 -17.55 -23.79
N ARG A 438 -7.63 -18.48 -24.49
CA ARG A 438 -7.65 -19.91 -24.16
C ARG A 438 -6.41 -20.69 -24.57
N ASP A 439 -5.44 -20.05 -25.21
CA ASP A 439 -4.08 -20.59 -25.33
C ASP A 439 -3.35 -20.58 -23.98
N TYR A 440 -3.65 -19.60 -23.12
CA TYR A 440 -3.10 -19.47 -21.77
C TYR A 440 -4.07 -20.00 -20.71
N PHE A 441 -5.31 -19.50 -20.73
CA PHE A 441 -6.35 -19.81 -19.75
C PHE A 441 -7.39 -20.75 -20.35
N ARG A 442 -7.04 -22.04 -20.44
CA ARG A 442 -7.89 -23.06 -21.10
C ARG A 442 -9.30 -23.14 -20.51
N GLY A 443 -9.40 -22.88 -19.20
CA GLY A 443 -10.63 -22.80 -18.44
C GLY A 443 -11.50 -21.58 -18.71
N GLY A 444 -11.02 -20.56 -19.45
CA GLY A 444 -11.77 -19.32 -19.73
C GLY A 444 -11.60 -18.27 -18.63
N GLY A 445 -12.57 -17.36 -18.51
CA GLY A 445 -12.52 -16.20 -17.62
C GLY A 445 -12.67 -14.88 -18.37
N TYR A 446 -12.53 -13.76 -17.65
CA TYR A 446 -12.80 -12.42 -18.17
C TYR A 446 -11.76 -11.39 -17.72
N SER A 447 -10.90 -10.99 -18.63
CA SER A 447 -9.88 -9.96 -18.43
C SER A 447 -10.51 -8.57 -18.39
N SER A 448 -10.10 -7.71 -17.45
CA SER A 448 -10.52 -6.31 -17.38
C SER A 448 -9.65 -5.44 -18.28
N ASN A 449 -10.08 -5.16 -19.51
CA ASN A 449 -9.35 -4.30 -20.43
C ASN A 449 -9.76 -2.83 -20.29
N PHE A 450 -8.76 -1.96 -20.19
CA PHE A 450 -8.90 -0.51 -20.34
C PHE A 450 -7.54 0.11 -20.66
N LEU A 451 -7.53 1.38 -21.03
CA LEU A 451 -6.32 2.21 -21.10
C LEU A 451 -6.36 3.24 -19.97
N THR A 452 -5.41 3.18 -19.05
CA THR A 452 -5.24 4.19 -18.00
C THR A 452 -5.01 5.55 -18.64
N ARG A 453 -5.80 6.57 -18.25
CA ARG A 453 -5.59 7.95 -18.69
C ARG A 453 -4.22 8.50 -18.29
N GLY A 454 -3.60 9.28 -19.16
CA GLY A 454 -2.36 9.99 -18.90
C GLY A 454 -2.48 11.11 -17.86
N GLY A 455 -1.35 11.51 -17.30
CA GLY A 455 -1.23 12.65 -16.39
C GLY A 455 -1.36 12.30 -14.90
N MET A 456 -1.65 11.05 -14.54
CA MET A 456 -1.74 10.66 -13.13
C MET A 456 -0.35 10.47 -12.53
N PRO A 457 -0.02 11.12 -11.39
CA PRO A 457 1.18 10.80 -10.64
C PRO A 457 1.08 9.37 -10.10
N MET A 458 2.16 8.62 -10.20
CA MET A 458 2.19 7.20 -9.80
C MET A 458 3.52 6.86 -9.13
N THR A 459 3.48 5.91 -8.21
CA THR A 459 4.67 5.30 -7.61
C THR A 459 4.64 3.80 -7.86
N MET A 460 5.59 3.32 -8.66
CA MET A 460 5.81 1.88 -8.86
C MET A 460 6.65 1.34 -7.70
N ILE A 461 6.24 0.23 -7.09
CA ILE A 461 6.83 -0.33 -5.86
C ILE A 461 7.04 -1.84 -6.07
N ARG A 462 8.17 -2.35 -5.62
CA ARG A 462 8.42 -3.80 -5.53
C ARG A 462 9.17 -4.16 -4.26
N VAL A 463 8.69 -5.19 -3.58
CA VAL A 463 9.47 -5.90 -2.55
C VAL A 463 10.14 -7.10 -3.21
N ASN A 464 11.43 -7.30 -2.96
CA ASN A 464 12.16 -8.50 -3.38
C ASN A 464 12.82 -9.14 -2.16
N ARG A 465 13.14 -10.44 -2.25
CA ARG A 465 13.95 -11.12 -1.24
C ARG A 465 15.25 -11.60 -1.86
N VAL A 466 16.36 -11.21 -1.25
CA VAL A 466 17.72 -11.55 -1.68
C VAL A 466 18.35 -12.45 -0.65
N LYS A 467 18.76 -13.66 -1.06
CA LYS A 467 19.39 -14.63 -0.15
C LYS A 467 20.66 -14.04 0.47
N GLY A 468 20.75 -14.09 1.80
CA GLY A 468 21.86 -13.53 2.57
C GLY A 468 21.72 -12.05 2.93
N LEU A 469 20.71 -11.36 2.40
CA LEU A 469 20.41 -9.96 2.70
C LEU A 469 19.04 -9.80 3.36
N GLY A 470 18.02 -10.52 2.90
CA GLY A 470 16.64 -10.38 3.35
C GLY A 470 15.77 -9.60 2.36
N PRO A 471 14.66 -8.99 2.81
CA PRO A 471 13.82 -8.17 1.95
C PRO A 471 14.51 -6.86 1.55
N VAL A 472 14.23 -6.36 0.35
CA VAL A 472 14.60 -5.02 -0.13
C VAL A 472 13.43 -4.41 -0.90
N ILE A 473 13.36 -3.07 -0.94
CA ILE A 473 12.33 -2.33 -1.67
C ILE A 473 12.95 -1.56 -2.84
N GLN A 474 12.28 -1.60 -3.99
CA GLN A 474 12.51 -0.72 -5.12
C GLN A 474 11.30 0.19 -5.31
N LEU A 475 11.53 1.45 -5.64
CA LEU A 475 10.48 2.39 -5.96
C LEU A 475 10.86 3.33 -7.10
N ALA A 476 9.90 3.64 -7.96
CA ALA A 476 10.06 4.59 -9.05
C ALA A 476 8.82 5.49 -9.13
N GLU A 477 8.98 6.76 -8.76
CA GLU A 477 7.95 7.79 -8.99
C GLU A 477 7.94 8.19 -10.47
N GLY A 478 6.76 8.44 -11.01
CA GLY A 478 6.57 8.81 -12.40
C GLY A 478 5.13 9.20 -12.69
N TRP A 479 4.74 9.05 -13.95
CA TRP A 479 3.39 9.40 -14.41
C TRP A 479 2.85 8.38 -15.40
N SER A 480 1.54 8.19 -15.40
CA SER A 480 0.86 7.65 -16.58
C SER A 480 0.93 8.67 -17.72
N VAL A 481 0.98 8.20 -18.96
CA VAL A 481 1.02 9.07 -20.14
C VAL A 481 0.05 8.59 -21.22
N ASP A 482 -0.55 9.55 -21.93
CA ASP A 482 -1.27 9.27 -23.15
C ASP A 482 -0.29 9.22 -24.32
N LEU A 483 -0.49 8.26 -25.22
CA LEU A 483 0.23 8.17 -26.48
C LEU A 483 -0.68 8.62 -27.63
N ASP A 484 -0.08 8.98 -28.77
CA ASP A 484 -0.84 9.10 -30.02
C ASP A 484 -1.68 7.82 -30.22
N PRO A 485 -2.98 7.91 -30.55
CA PRO A 485 -3.85 6.74 -30.62
C PRO A 485 -3.34 5.64 -31.57
N GLU A 486 -2.67 6.01 -32.68
CA GLU A 486 -2.11 5.04 -33.60
C GLU A 486 -0.88 4.34 -33.01
N ILE A 487 -0.05 5.07 -32.25
CA ILE A 487 1.05 4.47 -31.48
C ILE A 487 0.46 3.47 -30.48
N HIS A 488 -0.48 3.90 -29.63
CA HIS A 488 -1.12 3.00 -28.66
C HIS A 488 -1.68 1.74 -29.34
N ASP A 489 -2.49 1.91 -30.40
CA ASP A 489 -3.13 0.80 -31.10
C ASP A 489 -2.13 -0.24 -31.62
N ILE A 490 -1.05 0.21 -32.26
CA ILE A 490 -0.02 -0.68 -32.82
C ILE A 490 0.69 -1.45 -31.69
N LEU A 491 1.07 -0.75 -30.61
CA LEU A 491 1.81 -1.36 -29.50
C LEU A 491 0.93 -2.30 -28.67
N ASN A 492 -0.32 -1.91 -28.43
CA ASN A 492 -1.29 -2.69 -27.65
C ASN A 492 -1.65 -4.00 -28.38
N LYS A 493 -2.01 -3.91 -29.67
CA LYS A 493 -2.40 -5.08 -30.49
C LYS A 493 -1.29 -6.11 -30.64
N ARG A 494 -0.01 -5.72 -30.60
CA ARG A 494 1.12 -6.66 -30.69
C ARG A 494 1.45 -7.34 -29.37
N THR A 495 0.98 -6.81 -28.24
CA THR A 495 1.36 -7.25 -26.89
C THR A 495 0.28 -8.15 -26.30
N ASP A 496 -0.82 -7.56 -25.84
CA ASP A 496 -2.07 -8.25 -25.54
C ASP A 496 -3.20 -7.22 -25.53
N LYS A 497 -4.11 -7.31 -26.50
CA LYS A 497 -5.22 -6.37 -26.70
C LYS A 497 -6.39 -6.58 -25.72
N THR A 498 -6.34 -7.63 -24.89
CA THR A 498 -7.41 -8.01 -23.97
C THR A 498 -7.11 -7.65 -22.52
N TRP A 499 -5.91 -7.14 -22.23
CA TRP A 499 -5.41 -6.86 -20.89
C TRP A 499 -5.34 -5.36 -20.61
N PRO A 500 -5.39 -4.92 -19.33
CA PRO A 500 -5.37 -3.50 -18.97
C PRO A 500 -4.00 -2.89 -19.25
N THR A 501 -3.95 -1.75 -19.94
CA THR A 501 -2.70 -1.07 -20.30
C THR A 501 -2.53 0.24 -19.54
N THR A 502 -1.32 0.42 -18.98
CA THR A 502 -0.83 1.70 -18.49
C THR A 502 0.53 1.98 -19.11
N TRP A 503 0.68 3.13 -19.76
CA TRP A 503 1.97 3.62 -20.23
C TRP A 503 2.58 4.48 -19.12
N PHE A 504 3.73 4.05 -18.61
CA PHE A 504 4.38 4.68 -17.47
C PHE A 504 5.72 5.31 -17.87
N VAL A 505 5.95 6.54 -17.41
CA VAL A 505 7.23 7.23 -17.54
C VAL A 505 7.78 7.52 -16.15
N PRO A 506 8.91 6.90 -15.74
CA PRO A 506 9.56 7.23 -14.48
C PRO A 506 10.16 8.62 -14.54
N ARG A 507 10.17 9.33 -13.40
CA ARG A 507 10.98 10.53 -13.20
C ARG A 507 12.45 10.12 -13.26
N LEU A 508 13.20 10.74 -14.16
CA LEU A 508 14.62 10.47 -14.35
C LEU A 508 15.48 11.37 -13.47
N ASP A 509 16.65 10.85 -13.08
CA ASP A 509 17.67 11.55 -12.32
C ASP A 509 19.03 11.13 -12.86
N ALA A 510 19.70 12.03 -13.59
CA ALA A 510 20.99 11.77 -14.21
C ALA A 510 22.12 11.50 -13.20
N SER A 511 21.93 11.84 -11.91
CA SER A 511 22.89 11.55 -10.85
C SER A 511 22.79 10.12 -10.32
N ARG A 512 21.72 9.39 -10.66
CA ARG A 512 21.45 8.02 -10.20
C ARG A 512 21.48 7.06 -11.39
N ASP A 513 22.39 6.08 -11.38
CA ASP A 513 22.58 5.19 -12.53
C ASP A 513 21.31 4.42 -12.93
N ALA A 514 20.51 3.98 -11.94
CA ALA A 514 19.24 3.28 -12.18
C ALA A 514 18.12 4.19 -12.73
N PHE A 515 18.30 5.51 -12.75
CA PHE A 515 17.32 6.50 -13.23
C PHE A 515 17.88 7.47 -14.27
N LYS A 516 19.07 7.19 -14.82
CA LYS A 516 19.68 8.04 -15.88
C LYS A 516 18.84 8.08 -17.16
N ASP A 517 18.12 6.99 -17.43
CA ASP A 517 17.17 6.85 -18.54
C ASP A 517 16.10 5.79 -18.19
N VAL A 518 15.02 5.74 -18.99
CA VAL A 518 13.89 4.82 -18.75
C VAL A 518 14.32 3.36 -18.90
N TYR A 519 15.28 3.07 -19.78
CA TYR A 519 15.86 1.73 -19.93
C TYR A 519 16.50 1.27 -18.62
N SER A 520 17.27 2.14 -17.97
CA SER A 520 17.98 1.83 -16.74
C SER A 520 17.02 1.53 -15.60
N VAL A 521 15.85 2.17 -15.56
CA VAL A 521 14.79 1.85 -14.59
C VAL A 521 14.29 0.42 -14.81
N MET A 522 13.92 0.08 -16.06
CA MET A 522 13.48 -1.27 -16.42
C MET A 522 14.55 -2.32 -16.13
N ASN A 523 15.79 -2.05 -16.54
CA ASN A 523 16.91 -3.00 -16.47
C ASN A 523 17.32 -3.31 -15.02
N ASN A 524 17.13 -2.37 -14.10
CA ASN A 524 17.44 -2.57 -12.68
C ASN A 524 16.24 -3.08 -11.88
N TRP A 525 15.04 -3.19 -12.46
CA TRP A 525 13.88 -3.71 -11.76
C TRP A 525 14.04 -5.21 -11.44
N GLY A 526 13.78 -5.60 -10.19
CA GLY A 526 14.20 -6.88 -9.63
C GLY A 526 13.22 -8.05 -9.83
N ALA A 527 12.08 -7.83 -10.50
CA ALA A 527 11.07 -8.85 -10.75
C ALA A 527 10.29 -8.57 -12.05
N ASN A 528 9.44 -9.50 -12.47
CA ASN A 528 8.52 -9.26 -13.59
C ASN A 528 7.30 -8.42 -13.17
N HIS A 529 6.96 -8.38 -11.88
CA HIS A 529 5.81 -7.62 -11.37
C HIS A 529 6.21 -6.31 -10.67
N GLY A 530 5.26 -5.39 -10.59
CA GLY A 530 5.27 -4.25 -9.68
C GLY A 530 3.87 -3.90 -9.20
N ALA A 531 3.80 -3.24 -8.05
CA ALA A 531 2.59 -2.60 -7.54
C ALA A 531 2.62 -1.11 -7.90
N ILE A 532 1.52 -0.52 -8.35
CA ILE A 532 1.48 0.89 -8.77
C ILE A 532 0.41 1.62 -7.99
N ALA A 533 0.85 2.48 -7.08
CA ALA A 533 0.01 3.32 -6.26
C ALA A 533 -0.17 4.70 -6.90
N TYR A 534 -1.36 5.28 -6.74
CA TYR A 534 -1.61 6.66 -7.15
C TYR A 534 -0.87 7.65 -6.25
N GLY A 535 -0.30 8.70 -6.85
CA GLY A 535 0.49 9.72 -6.17
C GLY A 535 1.99 9.43 -6.15
N HIS A 536 2.76 10.45 -5.76
CA HIS A 536 4.19 10.35 -5.48
C HIS A 536 4.38 10.11 -3.97
N ILE A 537 4.40 8.84 -3.59
CA ILE A 537 4.41 8.38 -2.20
C ILE A 537 5.76 7.78 -1.79
N GLY A 538 6.81 8.00 -2.58
CA GLY A 538 8.10 7.37 -2.37
C GLY A 538 8.73 7.72 -1.01
N ALA A 539 8.59 8.98 -0.56
CA ALA A 539 9.06 9.41 0.76
C ALA A 539 8.35 8.68 1.92
N ASP A 540 7.06 8.39 1.77
CA ASP A 540 6.28 7.65 2.76
C ASP A 540 6.67 6.18 2.78
N ILE A 541 6.90 5.57 1.61
CA ILE A 541 7.43 4.21 1.49
C ILE A 541 8.82 4.10 2.12
N ILE A 542 9.71 5.06 1.90
CA ILE A 542 11.04 5.08 2.53
C ILE A 542 10.93 5.16 4.06
N THR A 543 9.99 5.97 4.56
CA THR A 543 9.72 6.08 6.00
C THR A 543 9.23 4.74 6.56
N LEU A 544 8.21 4.14 5.92
CA LEU A 544 7.67 2.83 6.30
C LEU A 544 8.75 1.74 6.25
N ALA A 545 9.57 1.70 5.19
CA ALA A 545 10.66 0.75 5.01
C ALA A 545 11.68 0.84 6.16
N SER A 546 12.03 2.05 6.59
CA SER A 546 12.95 2.25 7.72
C SER A 546 12.35 1.83 9.07
N ILE A 547 11.02 1.95 9.24
CA ILE A 547 10.31 1.39 10.40
C ILE A 547 10.34 -0.14 10.35
N LEU A 548 10.23 -0.75 9.17
CA LEU A 548 10.29 -2.21 9.03
C LEU A 548 11.72 -2.76 8.96
N ARG A 549 12.73 -1.88 8.88
CA ARG A 549 14.15 -2.24 8.66
C ARG A 549 14.36 -3.02 7.37
N ILE A 550 13.69 -2.59 6.31
CA ILE A 550 13.82 -3.10 4.95
C ILE A 550 14.62 -2.07 4.14
N PRO A 551 15.84 -2.40 3.65
CA PRO A 551 16.62 -1.48 2.83
C PRO A 551 15.90 -1.09 1.54
N VAL A 552 16.03 0.18 1.14
CA VAL A 552 15.58 0.66 -0.16
C VAL A 552 16.74 0.62 -1.14
N CYS A 553 16.72 -0.34 -2.06
CA CYS A 553 17.83 -0.61 -2.97
C CYS A 553 17.76 0.15 -4.30
N MET A 554 16.66 0.86 -4.57
CA MET A 554 16.49 1.70 -5.77
C MET A 554 15.37 2.73 -5.53
N HIS A 555 15.68 4.02 -5.65
CA HIS A 555 14.66 5.09 -5.62
C HIS A 555 15.09 6.36 -6.37
N ASN A 556 14.11 7.15 -6.84
CA ASN A 556 14.28 8.49 -7.42
C ASN A 556 13.67 9.62 -6.58
N VAL A 557 13.34 9.33 -5.32
CA VAL A 557 12.94 10.35 -4.33
C VAL A 557 14.12 11.23 -3.99
N ALA A 558 13.88 12.55 -3.90
CA ALA A 558 14.91 13.52 -3.55
C ALA A 558 15.44 13.31 -2.12
N ASP A 559 16.74 13.55 -1.92
CA ASP A 559 17.42 13.23 -0.66
C ASP A 559 16.91 14.05 0.54
N ASP A 560 16.39 15.25 0.30
CA ASP A 560 15.78 16.12 1.31
C ASP A 560 14.40 15.63 1.79
N GLN A 561 13.74 14.78 1.00
CA GLN A 561 12.48 14.13 1.37
C GLN A 561 12.68 12.81 2.12
N VAL A 562 13.90 12.27 2.18
CA VAL A 562 14.21 11.02 2.90
C VAL A 562 14.09 11.23 4.41
N PHE A 563 13.05 10.66 4.99
CA PHE A 563 12.79 10.72 6.43
C PHE A 563 12.92 9.32 7.06
N ARG A 564 13.88 9.17 7.98
CA ARG A 564 14.23 7.90 8.66
C ARG A 564 14.51 8.16 10.14
N PRO A 565 14.57 7.13 11.01
CA PRO A 565 14.97 7.31 12.39
C PRO A 565 16.33 8.00 12.50
N SER A 566 16.50 8.88 13.49
CA SER A 566 17.71 9.71 13.64
C SER A 566 19.00 8.88 13.69
N ALA A 567 18.92 7.66 14.24
CA ALA A 567 20.03 6.71 14.31
C ALA A 567 20.64 6.36 12.94
N TRP A 568 19.89 6.44 11.84
CA TRP A 568 20.43 6.18 10.48
C TRP A 568 21.58 7.13 10.14
N ASN A 569 21.53 8.38 10.61
CA ASN A 569 22.58 9.36 10.35
C ASN A 569 23.93 8.95 10.98
N ALA A 570 23.91 8.14 12.05
CA ALA A 570 25.13 7.62 12.68
C ALA A 570 25.78 6.49 11.87
N PHE A 571 25.06 5.89 10.91
CA PHE A 571 25.59 4.86 10.02
C PHE A 571 26.24 5.42 8.76
N GLY A 572 26.25 6.75 8.54
CA GLY A 572 26.99 7.41 7.47
C GLY A 572 26.20 8.50 6.76
N MET A 573 26.93 9.35 6.04
CA MET A 573 26.34 10.45 5.24
C MET A 573 25.77 9.97 3.91
N ASP A 574 26.37 8.92 3.33
CA ASP A 574 25.81 8.22 2.16
C ASP A 574 24.50 7.52 2.55
N LYS A 575 23.38 8.02 2.05
CA LYS A 575 22.03 7.64 2.49
C LYS A 575 21.71 6.17 2.17
N GLU A 576 22.20 5.64 1.05
CA GLU A 576 22.00 4.24 0.68
C GLU A 576 22.80 3.32 1.61
N GLY A 577 24.11 3.54 1.72
CA GLY A 577 24.95 2.71 2.58
C GLY A 577 24.56 2.80 4.06
N ALA A 578 24.12 3.96 4.53
CA ALA A 578 23.60 4.12 5.89
C ALA A 578 22.33 3.29 6.10
N ASP A 579 21.47 3.17 5.09
CA ASP A 579 20.26 2.35 5.15
C ASP A 579 20.57 0.87 5.36
N TYR A 580 21.45 0.34 4.51
CA TYR A 580 21.87 -1.07 4.60
C TYR A 580 22.50 -1.39 5.94
N ARG A 581 23.42 -0.55 6.42
CA ARG A 581 24.10 -0.77 7.71
C ARG A 581 23.13 -0.67 8.88
N ALA A 582 22.20 0.29 8.87
CA ALA A 582 21.20 0.42 9.92
C ALA A 582 20.21 -0.76 9.93
N CYS A 583 19.67 -1.14 8.77
CA CYS A 583 18.76 -2.28 8.65
C CYS A 583 19.45 -3.59 9.06
N GLN A 584 20.71 -3.80 8.67
CA GLN A 584 21.49 -4.96 9.10
C GLN A 584 21.74 -4.97 10.61
N ASN A 585 22.03 -3.81 11.21
CA ASN A 585 22.30 -3.68 12.63
C ASN A 585 21.07 -3.92 13.50
N PHE A 586 19.93 -3.32 13.14
CA PHE A 586 18.70 -3.42 13.93
C PHE A 586 17.89 -4.67 13.63
N GLY A 587 18.02 -5.24 12.43
CA GLY A 587 17.29 -6.44 12.02
C GLY A 587 15.77 -6.25 11.92
N PRO A 588 15.03 -7.34 11.70
CA PRO A 588 13.57 -7.33 11.64
C PRO A 588 12.93 -6.83 12.95
N VAL A 589 11.75 -6.22 12.86
CA VAL A 589 11.08 -5.55 14.00
C VAL A 589 10.61 -6.50 15.10
N TYR A 590 10.26 -7.73 14.74
CA TYR A 590 9.52 -8.67 15.61
C TYR A 590 10.32 -9.92 15.99
N LYS A 591 11.65 -9.87 15.89
CA LYS A 591 12.56 -10.97 16.19
C LYS A 591 13.19 -10.89 17.58
#